data_AF-A0A1V1H6K2-F1
#
_entry.id   AF-A0A1V1H6K2-F1
#
_cell.length_a   1.000
_cell.length_b   1.000
_cell.length_c   1.000
_cell.angle_alpha   90.00
_cell.angle_beta   90.00
_cell.angle_gamma   90.00
#
_symmetry.space_group_name_H-M   'P 1'
#
loop_
_entity.id
_entity.type
_entity.pdbx_description
1 polymer ?
#
loop_
_entity_poly.entity_id
_entity_poly.type
_entity_poly.pdbx_seq_one_letter_code
_entity_poly.pdbx_strand_id
1 'polypeptide(L)'
;MFSFDIRQFIDEEEEETASKAKSPIADELKTRLADIADRLNASLDSLVADCGSIRSRFQEIQDQLPEDLIDSVSPAVFLEQYKFKLERAKQRMSDRLEHKALETTIQVSRQQVNEEKTKLDALTAGPESTRQELDQLKQQESELLVQLRQCRVKISEAEKRIADLPQAIEEQKSKLKSSIKHLATLNKSLKPVPGTDAADAKAIDEVEQIRLRAILAIQNFLG
;
A
#
# COMPACT_ATOMS: atom_id res chain seq x y z
N MET A 1 26.10 61.91 -16.12
CA MET A 1 27.19 62.84 -16.49
C MET A 1 26.58 63.94 -17.33
N PHE A 2 26.49 65.15 -16.78
CA PHE A 2 26.16 66.35 -17.57
C PHE A 2 27.48 66.83 -18.22
N SER A 3 27.46 67.07 -19.53
CA SER A 3 28.66 67.31 -20.35
C SER A 3 28.83 68.78 -20.73
N PHE A 4 28.70 69.69 -19.77
CA PHE A 4 29.10 71.07 -19.99
C PHE A 4 29.84 71.62 -18.77
N ASP A 5 30.87 72.41 -19.05
CA ASP A 5 31.77 72.97 -18.05
C ASP A 5 31.07 74.14 -17.34
N ILE A 6 30.84 74.01 -16.03
CA ILE A 6 30.13 75.01 -15.20
C ILE A 6 31.11 76.14 -14.77
N ARG A 7 32.41 75.96 -15.00
CA ARG A 7 33.48 76.89 -14.61
C ARG A 7 33.54 78.19 -15.41
N GLN A 8 32.67 78.35 -16.40
CA GLN A 8 32.54 79.53 -17.26
C GLN A 8 31.42 80.50 -16.81
N PHE A 9 30.78 80.22 -15.66
CA PHE A 9 29.73 81.06 -15.07
C PHE A 9 30.03 81.50 -13.62
N ILE A 10 31.26 81.33 -13.15
CA ILE A 10 31.67 81.82 -11.85
C ILE A 10 32.79 82.82 -12.09
N ASP A 11 32.41 84.10 -12.14
CA ASP A 11 33.35 85.20 -12.13
C ASP A 11 34.08 85.22 -10.79
N GLU A 12 35.40 85.36 -10.87
CA GLU A 12 36.32 85.55 -9.77
C GLU A 12 36.07 86.92 -9.13
N GLU A 13 35.46 86.93 -7.94
CA GLU A 13 35.68 88.01 -6.98
C GLU A 13 36.72 87.53 -5.96
N GLU A 14 37.94 88.00 -6.19
CA GLU A 14 39.00 88.08 -5.19
C GLU A 14 38.51 88.90 -3.98
N GLU A 15 38.36 88.24 -2.84
CA GLU A 15 38.69 88.88 -1.56
C GLU A 15 39.85 88.12 -0.92
N GLU A 16 41.07 88.56 -1.24
CA GLU A 16 42.13 88.56 -0.25
C GLU A 16 41.65 89.37 0.95
N THR A 17 41.24 88.71 2.03
CA THR A 17 41.40 89.30 3.35
C THR A 17 41.88 88.26 4.36
N ALA A 18 43.17 88.39 4.66
CA ALA A 18 43.76 88.17 5.97
C ALA A 18 43.60 86.79 6.60
N SER A 19 44.73 86.07 6.61
CA SER A 19 45.18 85.17 7.68
C SER A 19 44.83 85.71 9.07
N LYS A 20 43.60 85.47 9.50
CA LYS A 20 43.12 85.70 10.84
C LYS A 20 43.47 84.45 11.61
N ALA A 21 44.38 84.58 12.58
CA ALA A 21 44.76 83.50 13.48
C ALA A 21 43.50 82.75 13.94
N LYS A 22 43.31 81.51 13.45
CA LYS A 22 42.30 80.60 14.01
C LYS A 22 42.68 80.43 15.46
N SER A 23 41.80 80.87 16.36
CA SER A 23 42.06 80.80 17.79
C SER A 23 42.39 79.35 18.18
N PRO A 24 43.39 79.11 19.03
CA PRO A 24 43.71 77.77 19.58
C PRO A 24 42.50 77.01 20.14
N ILE A 25 41.47 77.74 20.53
CA ILE A 25 40.20 77.27 21.11
C ILE A 25 39.38 76.44 20.10
N ALA A 26 39.42 76.76 18.80
CA ALA A 26 38.62 76.07 17.78
C ALA A 26 39.19 74.69 17.39
N ASP A 27 40.52 74.53 17.44
CA ASP A 27 41.18 73.25 17.13
C ASP A 27 41.11 72.28 18.33
N GLU A 28 41.18 72.81 19.56
CA GLU A 28 40.94 72.04 20.79
C GLU A 28 39.51 71.49 20.85
N LEU A 29 38.50 72.30 20.51
CA LEU A 29 37.09 71.88 20.43
C LEU A 29 36.87 70.72 19.46
N LYS A 30 37.47 70.80 18.26
CA LYS A 30 37.39 69.73 17.26
C LYS A 30 38.05 68.45 17.74
N THR A 31 39.19 68.57 18.42
CA THR A 31 39.91 67.42 18.98
C THR A 31 39.06 66.71 20.03
N ARG A 32 38.34 67.47 20.89
CA ARG A 32 37.43 66.91 21.89
C ARG A 32 36.17 66.28 21.29
N LEU A 33 35.60 66.88 20.24
CA LEU A 33 34.50 66.27 19.49
C LEU A 33 34.93 64.98 18.79
N ALA A 34 36.14 64.93 18.25
CA ALA A 34 36.72 63.70 17.68
C ALA A 34 36.90 62.62 18.75
N ASP A 35 37.43 62.95 19.94
CA ASP A 35 37.53 62.03 21.09
C ASP A 35 36.15 61.47 21.50
N ILE A 36 35.12 62.31 21.53
CA ILE A 36 33.73 61.86 21.79
C ILE A 36 33.24 60.90 20.70
N ALA A 37 33.46 61.23 19.43
CA ALA A 37 33.05 60.38 18.31
C ALA A 37 33.77 59.03 18.32
N ASP A 38 35.07 59.02 18.59
CA ASP A 38 35.88 57.81 18.69
C ASP A 38 35.41 56.90 19.84
N ARG A 39 35.05 57.49 20.99
CA ARG A 39 34.46 56.73 22.11
C ARG A 39 33.09 56.17 21.77
N LEU A 40 32.27 56.93 21.05
CA LEU A 40 30.95 56.48 20.58
C LEU A 40 31.03 55.37 19.52
N ASN A 41 32.18 55.18 18.86
CA ASN A 41 32.42 54.05 17.96
C ASN A 41 32.67 52.72 18.69
N ALA A 42 32.68 52.70 20.02
CA ALA A 42 32.77 51.45 20.79
C ALA A 42 31.53 50.56 20.59
N SER A 43 31.64 49.29 21.00
CA SER A 43 30.51 48.36 20.90
C SER A 43 29.31 48.83 21.73
N LEU A 44 28.09 48.50 21.28
CA LEU A 44 26.89 48.82 22.05
C LEU A 44 26.93 48.22 23.46
N ASP A 45 27.52 47.04 23.65
CA ASP A 45 27.65 46.40 24.96
C ASP A 45 28.54 47.19 25.93
N SER A 46 29.65 47.76 25.43
CA SER A 46 30.51 48.64 26.23
C SER A 46 29.85 49.98 26.52
N LEU A 47 29.15 50.56 25.54
CA LEU A 47 28.48 51.86 25.70
C LEU A 47 27.34 51.79 26.72
N VAL A 48 26.50 50.76 26.67
CA VAL A 48 25.42 50.62 27.66
C VAL A 48 25.92 50.17 29.04
N ALA A 49 27.17 49.73 29.16
CA ALA A 49 27.79 49.40 30.44
C ALA A 49 28.32 50.64 31.17
N ASP A 50 28.97 51.56 30.45
CA ASP A 50 29.48 52.82 30.99
C ASP A 50 29.71 53.86 29.87
N CYS A 51 28.94 54.95 29.87
CA CYS A 51 29.16 56.14 29.04
C CYS A 51 29.69 57.34 29.86
N GLY A 52 30.09 57.13 31.11
CA GLY A 52 30.57 58.21 31.98
C GLY A 52 31.75 58.98 31.36
N SER A 53 32.65 58.26 30.69
CA SER A 53 33.81 58.88 30.02
C SER A 53 33.41 59.81 28.85
N ILE A 54 32.30 59.52 28.17
CA ILE A 54 31.74 60.32 27.06
C ILE A 54 30.98 61.51 27.66
N ARG A 55 30.21 61.28 28.71
CA ARG A 55 29.47 62.32 29.44
C ARG A 55 30.38 63.39 30.00
N SER A 56 31.48 63.00 30.66
CA SER A 56 32.46 63.95 31.19
C SER A 56 33.07 64.80 30.08
N ARG A 57 33.45 64.19 28.95
CA ARG A 57 34.01 64.93 27.80
C ARG A 57 33.02 65.86 27.13
N PHE A 58 31.76 65.47 27.05
CA PHE A 58 30.69 66.30 26.50
C PHE A 58 30.41 67.52 27.39
N GLN A 59 30.35 67.34 28.71
CA GLN A 59 30.16 68.43 29.68
C GLN A 59 31.25 69.50 29.61
N GLU A 60 32.51 69.11 29.36
CA GLU A 60 33.63 70.05 29.24
C GLU A 60 33.49 71.04 28.07
N ILE A 61 32.74 70.69 27.03
CA ILE A 61 32.60 71.50 25.80
C ILE A 61 31.19 72.00 25.54
N GLN A 62 30.20 71.58 26.35
CA GLN A 62 28.78 71.78 26.09
C GLN A 62 28.41 73.25 25.85
N ASP A 63 28.95 74.18 26.64
CA ASP A 63 28.65 75.62 26.55
C ASP A 63 29.16 76.28 25.26
N GLN A 64 29.99 75.57 24.49
CA GLN A 64 30.61 76.06 23.26
C GLN A 64 30.01 75.43 21.99
N LEU A 65 29.04 74.52 22.15
CA LEU A 65 28.41 73.81 21.04
C LEU A 65 27.11 74.48 20.58
N PRO A 66 26.77 74.39 19.28
CA PRO A 66 25.44 74.74 18.79
C PRO A 66 24.36 73.84 19.41
N GLU A 67 23.17 74.40 19.64
CA GLU A 67 22.04 73.72 20.29
C GLU A 67 21.63 72.43 19.55
N ASP A 68 21.57 72.45 18.22
CA ASP A 68 21.28 71.26 17.39
C ASP A 68 22.23 70.08 17.65
N LEU A 69 23.51 70.38 17.88
CA LEU A 69 24.52 69.36 18.15
C LEU A 69 24.40 68.82 19.58
N ILE A 70 24.08 69.70 20.54
CA ILE A 70 23.80 69.31 21.92
C ILE A 70 22.61 68.34 21.94
N ASP A 71 21.52 68.68 21.26
CA ASP A 71 20.32 67.85 21.18
C ASP A 71 20.58 66.49 20.53
N SER A 72 21.44 66.45 19.52
CA SER A 72 21.81 65.21 18.82
C SER A 72 22.70 64.29 19.66
N VAL A 73 23.65 64.85 20.43
CA VAL A 73 24.64 64.08 21.21
C VAL A 73 24.14 63.74 22.61
N SER A 74 23.24 64.55 23.18
CA SER A 74 22.71 64.37 24.54
C SER A 74 22.12 62.97 24.79
N PRO A 75 21.32 62.36 23.89
CA PRO A 75 20.84 60.98 24.08
C PRO A 75 21.98 59.94 24.17
N ALA A 76 23.10 60.19 23.47
CA ALA A 76 24.22 59.26 23.37
C ALA A 76 25.09 59.22 24.65
N VAL A 77 25.09 60.29 25.46
CA VAL A 77 25.84 60.32 26.73
C VAL A 77 25.11 59.62 27.89
N PHE A 78 23.91 59.10 27.64
CA PHE A 78 23.08 58.36 28.60
C PHE A 78 22.65 57.00 28.03
N LEU A 79 23.49 56.34 27.22
CA LEU A 79 23.13 55.05 26.62
C LEU A 79 22.93 53.93 27.64
N GLU A 80 23.48 54.05 28.86
CA GLU A 80 23.31 53.07 29.94
C GLU A 80 21.84 52.85 30.31
N GLN A 81 20.99 53.87 30.15
CA GLN A 81 19.54 53.74 30.41
C GLN A 81 18.85 52.71 29.49
N TYR A 82 19.47 52.36 28.34
CA TYR A 82 18.94 51.41 27.38
C TYR A 82 19.48 49.98 27.55
N LYS A 83 20.34 49.72 28.54
CA LYS A 83 20.96 48.40 28.77
C LYS A 83 19.94 47.26 28.78
N PHE A 84 18.91 47.38 29.62
CA PHE A 84 17.87 46.35 29.73
C PHE A 84 17.09 46.15 28.42
N LYS A 85 16.84 47.23 27.67
CA LYS A 85 16.16 47.16 26.37
C LYS A 85 17.00 46.42 25.34
N LEU A 86 18.32 46.66 25.32
CA LEU A 86 19.27 45.98 24.44
C LEU A 86 19.37 44.48 24.77
N GLU A 87 19.61 44.15 26.04
CA GLU A 87 19.71 42.76 26.51
C GLU A 87 18.44 41.95 26.18
N ARG A 88 17.26 42.53 26.48
CA ARG A 88 15.97 41.89 26.17
C ARG A 88 15.71 41.75 24.67
N ALA A 89 16.24 42.66 23.84
CA ALA A 89 16.13 42.53 22.39
C ALA A 89 17.04 41.40 21.87
N LYS A 90 18.28 41.33 22.34
CA LYS A 90 19.22 40.25 22.02
C LYS A 90 18.68 38.88 22.44
N GLN A 91 18.14 38.75 23.64
CA GLN A 91 17.54 37.51 24.12
C GLN A 91 16.38 37.08 23.21
N ARG A 92 15.45 37.98 22.90
CA ARG A 92 14.34 37.68 21.98
C ARG A 92 14.79 37.29 20.57
N MET A 93 15.96 37.76 20.12
CA MET A 93 16.52 37.31 18.84
C MET A 93 17.03 35.87 18.95
N SER A 94 17.75 35.53 20.02
CA SER A 94 18.19 34.15 20.30
C SER A 94 17.01 33.20 20.40
N ASP A 95 16.02 33.53 21.24
CA ASP A 95 14.82 32.70 21.46
C ASP A 95 14.07 32.41 20.14
N ARG A 96 14.00 33.40 19.24
CA ARG A 96 13.33 33.23 17.93
C ARG A 96 14.11 32.31 17.00
N LEU A 97 15.44 32.31 17.06
CA LEU A 97 16.25 31.38 16.28
C LEU A 97 16.06 29.94 16.78
N GLU A 98 16.08 29.75 18.10
CA GLU A 98 15.83 28.45 18.74
C GLU A 98 14.42 27.94 18.45
N HIS A 99 13.40 28.81 18.59
CA HIS A 99 12.02 28.48 18.27
C HIS A 99 11.87 28.04 16.82
N LYS A 100 12.48 28.76 15.87
CA LYS A 100 12.41 28.40 14.44
C LYS A 100 13.06 27.04 14.16
N ALA A 101 14.20 26.75 14.81
CA ALA A 101 14.85 25.44 14.69
C ALA A 101 13.97 24.31 15.26
N LEU A 102 13.38 24.52 16.45
CA LEU A 102 12.45 23.57 17.06
C LEU A 102 11.22 23.33 16.18
N GLU A 103 10.64 24.40 15.63
CA GLU A 103 9.46 24.33 14.75
C GLU A 103 9.72 23.48 13.50
N THR A 104 10.89 23.65 12.86
CA THR A 104 11.28 22.79 11.73
C THR A 104 11.43 21.32 12.15
N THR A 105 11.98 21.05 13.33
CA THR A 105 12.12 19.69 13.87
C THR A 105 10.76 19.05 14.17
N ILE A 106 9.84 19.81 14.76
CA ILE A 106 8.45 19.38 15.01
C ILE A 106 7.75 19.04 13.70
N GLN A 107 7.94 19.85 12.65
CA GLN A 107 7.32 19.59 11.35
C GLN A 107 7.82 18.28 10.72
N VAL A 108 9.14 18.04 10.75
CA VAL A 108 9.74 16.78 10.27
C VAL A 108 9.20 15.58 11.07
N SER A 109 9.17 15.69 12.40
CA SER A 109 8.66 14.63 13.26
C SER A 109 7.18 14.33 13.01
N ARG A 110 6.35 15.36 12.79
CA ARG A 110 4.93 15.17 12.42
C ARG A 110 4.77 14.39 11.12
N GLN A 111 5.61 14.68 10.12
CA GLN A 111 5.58 13.95 8.86
C GLN A 111 5.93 12.47 9.08
N GLN A 112 7.00 12.19 9.84
CA GLN A 112 7.41 10.81 10.15
C GLN A 112 6.31 10.04 10.89
N VAL A 113 5.68 10.64 11.90
CA VAL A 113 4.58 10.02 12.65
C VAL A 113 3.40 9.70 11.73
N ASN A 114 3.06 10.58 10.78
CA ASN A 114 2.01 10.32 9.81
C ASN A 114 2.38 9.16 8.86
N GLU A 115 3.63 9.10 8.38
CA GLU A 115 4.11 8.00 7.54
C GLU A 115 4.07 6.65 8.29
N GLU A 116 4.53 6.61 9.54
CA GLU A 116 4.45 5.41 10.38
C GLU A 116 3.00 4.99 10.65
N LYS A 117 2.11 5.94 10.90
CA LYS A 117 0.69 5.67 11.07
C LYS A 117 0.09 5.02 9.82
N THR A 118 0.38 5.53 8.63
CA THR A 118 -0.13 4.92 7.38
C THR A 118 0.36 3.48 7.19
N LYS A 119 1.61 3.18 7.56
CA LYS A 119 2.16 1.82 7.54
C LYS A 119 1.46 0.91 8.55
N LEU A 120 1.20 1.42 9.76
CA LEU A 120 0.47 0.70 10.80
C LEU A 120 -0.96 0.38 10.35
N ASP A 121 -1.68 1.35 9.80
CA ASP A 121 -3.04 1.17 9.32
C ASP A 121 -3.10 0.09 8.21
N ALA A 122 -2.14 0.10 7.27
CA ALA A 122 -2.02 -0.93 6.24
C ALA A 122 -1.74 -2.33 6.82
N LEU A 123 -0.85 -2.44 7.81
CA LEU A 123 -0.58 -3.71 8.51
C LEU A 123 -1.77 -4.20 9.31
N THR A 124 -2.59 -3.29 9.85
CA THR A 124 -3.76 -3.64 10.66
C THR A 124 -4.90 -4.19 9.80
N ALA A 125 -4.99 -3.79 8.53
CA ALA A 125 -5.97 -4.31 7.57
C ALA A 125 -5.62 -5.72 7.03
N GLY A 126 -4.33 -6.07 6.95
CA GLY A 126 -3.86 -7.35 6.40
C GLY A 126 -4.43 -8.62 7.08
N PRO A 127 -4.48 -8.71 8.42
CA PRO A 127 -5.00 -9.88 9.14
C PRO A 127 -6.42 -10.29 8.76
N GLU A 128 -7.29 -9.36 8.38
CA GLU A 128 -8.66 -9.69 7.98
C GLU A 128 -8.68 -10.50 6.67
N SER A 129 -7.86 -10.12 5.68
CA SER A 129 -7.72 -10.87 4.42
C SER A 129 -7.14 -12.26 4.67
N THR A 130 -6.06 -12.35 5.44
CA THR A 130 -5.44 -13.64 5.78
C THR A 130 -6.40 -14.55 6.56
N ARG A 131 -7.25 -13.97 7.41
CA ARG A 131 -8.27 -14.71 8.15
C ARG A 131 -9.37 -15.24 7.23
N GLN A 132 -9.82 -14.46 6.25
CA GLN A 132 -10.76 -14.92 5.23
C GLN A 132 -10.19 -16.06 4.39
N GLU A 133 -8.93 -15.95 3.95
CA GLU A 133 -8.24 -17.02 3.22
C GLU A 133 -8.12 -18.29 4.07
N LEU A 134 -7.78 -18.17 5.35
CA LEU A 134 -7.72 -19.30 6.28
C LEU A 134 -9.08 -19.99 6.43
N ASP A 135 -10.16 -19.23 6.57
CA ASP A 135 -11.51 -19.79 6.71
C ASP A 135 -11.95 -20.50 5.42
N GLN A 136 -11.60 -19.96 4.24
CA GLN A 136 -11.82 -20.63 2.95
C GLN A 136 -11.04 -21.94 2.83
N LEU A 137 -9.76 -21.95 3.22
CA LEU A 137 -8.93 -23.15 3.18
C LEU A 137 -9.47 -24.24 4.13
N LYS A 138 -9.93 -23.87 5.33
CA LYS A 138 -10.58 -24.81 6.26
C LYS A 138 -11.87 -25.40 5.70
N GLN A 139 -12.66 -24.57 5.02
CA GLN A 139 -13.87 -25.04 4.35
C GLN A 139 -13.53 -26.05 3.25
N GLN A 140 -12.56 -25.73 2.39
CA GLN A 140 -12.07 -26.63 1.34
C GLN A 140 -11.50 -27.94 1.90
N GLU A 141 -10.74 -27.89 2.99
CA GLU A 141 -10.24 -29.08 3.68
C GLU A 141 -11.38 -29.99 4.13
N SER A 142 -12.43 -29.42 4.74
CA SER A 142 -13.58 -30.17 5.21
C SER A 142 -14.34 -30.87 4.06
N GLU A 143 -14.49 -30.19 2.93
CA GLU A 143 -15.15 -30.73 1.73
C GLU A 143 -14.34 -31.88 1.11
N LEU A 144 -13.03 -31.71 0.99
CA LEU A 144 -12.13 -32.74 0.50
C LEU A 144 -12.14 -33.98 1.40
N LEU A 145 -12.18 -33.81 2.72
CA LEU A 145 -12.30 -34.93 3.66
C LEU A 145 -13.61 -35.71 3.47
N VAL A 146 -14.72 -35.05 3.18
CA VAL A 146 -16.00 -35.71 2.88
C VAL A 146 -15.89 -36.52 1.58
N GLN A 147 -15.36 -35.91 0.52
CA GLN A 147 -15.16 -36.59 -0.76
C GLN A 147 -14.25 -37.82 -0.63
N LEU A 148 -13.18 -37.70 0.16
CA LEU A 148 -12.25 -38.79 0.44
C LEU A 148 -12.93 -39.94 1.18
N ARG A 149 -13.78 -39.65 2.18
CA ARG A 149 -14.58 -40.68 2.85
C ARG A 149 -15.52 -41.40 1.88
N GLN A 150 -16.22 -40.66 1.01
CA GLN A 150 -17.10 -41.27 0.00
C GLN A 150 -16.32 -42.15 -0.99
N CYS A 151 -15.14 -41.70 -1.42
CA CYS A 151 -14.25 -42.48 -2.28
C CYS A 151 -13.82 -43.79 -1.61
N ARG A 152 -13.43 -43.74 -0.33
CA ARG A 152 -13.08 -44.94 0.45
C ARG A 152 -14.23 -45.94 0.56
N VAL A 153 -15.47 -45.46 0.73
CA VAL A 153 -16.66 -46.34 0.73
C VAL A 153 -16.81 -47.05 -0.63
N LYS A 154 -16.71 -46.30 -1.73
CA LYS A 154 -16.80 -46.88 -3.09
C LYS A 154 -15.70 -47.90 -3.37
N ILE A 155 -14.48 -47.65 -2.89
CA ILE A 155 -13.37 -48.61 -2.98
C ILE A 155 -13.73 -49.90 -2.25
N SER A 156 -14.18 -49.80 -0.99
CA SER A 156 -14.56 -50.98 -0.19
C SER A 156 -15.71 -51.79 -0.82
N GLU A 157 -16.70 -51.11 -1.41
CA GLU A 157 -17.78 -51.78 -2.15
C GLU A 157 -17.27 -52.53 -3.39
N ALA A 158 -16.34 -51.92 -4.13
CA ALA A 158 -15.74 -52.54 -5.31
C ALA A 158 -14.86 -53.74 -4.92
N GLU A 159 -14.05 -53.62 -3.87
CA GLU A 159 -13.24 -54.71 -3.31
C GLU A 159 -14.12 -55.89 -2.90
N LYS A 160 -15.23 -55.63 -2.20
CA LYS A 160 -16.20 -56.67 -1.82
C LYS A 160 -16.78 -57.36 -3.06
N ARG A 161 -17.22 -56.61 -4.07
CA ARG A 161 -17.72 -57.19 -5.33
C ARG A 161 -16.67 -58.07 -5.99
N ILE A 162 -15.42 -57.63 -6.03
CA ILE A 162 -14.31 -58.42 -6.58
C ILE A 162 -14.12 -59.72 -5.79
N ALA A 163 -14.20 -59.67 -4.45
CA ALA A 163 -14.09 -60.85 -3.60
C ALA A 163 -15.25 -61.85 -3.79
N ASP A 164 -16.47 -61.37 -4.05
CA ASP A 164 -17.67 -62.20 -4.22
C ASP A 164 -17.78 -62.84 -5.63
N LEU A 165 -17.15 -62.23 -6.64
CA LEU A 165 -17.24 -62.66 -8.04
C LEU A 165 -16.79 -64.12 -8.31
N PRO A 166 -15.68 -64.64 -7.75
CA PRO A 166 -15.24 -66.01 -7.99
C PRO A 166 -16.30 -67.05 -7.63
N GLN A 167 -16.96 -66.88 -6.48
CA GLN A 167 -18.03 -67.78 -6.05
C GLN A 167 -19.22 -67.71 -7.00
N ALA A 168 -19.67 -66.50 -7.35
CA ALA A 168 -20.78 -66.30 -8.29
C ALA A 168 -20.50 -66.93 -9.68
N ILE A 169 -19.25 -66.83 -10.15
CA ILE A 169 -18.81 -67.46 -11.40
C ILE A 169 -18.90 -68.99 -11.30
N GLU A 170 -18.46 -69.59 -10.20
CA GLU A 170 -18.47 -71.04 -10.02
C GLU A 170 -19.91 -71.58 -9.92
N GLU A 171 -20.78 -70.90 -9.18
CA GLU A 171 -22.21 -71.20 -9.13
C GLU A 171 -22.84 -71.16 -10.52
N GLN A 172 -22.57 -70.10 -11.31
CA GLN A 172 -23.10 -69.97 -12.66
C GLN A 172 -22.54 -71.03 -13.62
N LYS A 173 -21.25 -71.37 -13.52
CA LYS A 173 -20.64 -72.48 -14.29
C LYS A 173 -21.32 -73.81 -13.98
N SER A 174 -21.61 -74.09 -12.71
CA SER A 174 -22.29 -75.32 -12.29
C SER A 174 -23.70 -75.42 -12.88
N LYS A 175 -24.45 -74.31 -12.88
CA LYS A 175 -25.80 -74.20 -13.46
C LYS A 175 -25.78 -74.33 -14.99
N LEU A 176 -24.77 -73.77 -15.65
CA LEU A 176 -24.59 -73.93 -17.09
C LEU A 176 -24.31 -75.41 -17.43
N LYS A 177 -23.43 -76.06 -16.68
CA LYS A 177 -23.09 -77.47 -16.87
C LYS A 177 -24.32 -78.39 -16.74
N SER A 178 -25.17 -78.16 -15.73
CA SER A 178 -26.41 -78.94 -15.56
C SER A 178 -27.40 -78.71 -16.71
N SER A 179 -27.55 -77.46 -17.16
CA SER A 179 -28.42 -77.08 -18.28
C SER A 179 -27.96 -77.73 -19.60
N ILE A 180 -26.64 -77.71 -19.88
CA ILE A 180 -26.04 -78.39 -21.05
C ILE A 180 -26.30 -79.90 -20.97
N LYS A 181 -26.12 -80.51 -19.80
CA LYS A 181 -26.37 -81.96 -19.60
C LYS A 181 -27.83 -82.31 -19.87
N HIS A 182 -28.77 -81.48 -19.41
CA HIS A 182 -30.19 -81.66 -19.66
C HIS A 182 -30.51 -81.54 -21.17
N LEU A 183 -30.00 -80.50 -21.83
CA LEU A 183 -30.18 -80.30 -23.28
C LEU A 183 -29.60 -81.46 -24.09
N ALA A 184 -28.41 -81.96 -23.74
CA ALA A 184 -27.82 -83.13 -24.39
C ALA A 184 -28.67 -84.40 -24.20
N THR A 185 -29.38 -84.52 -23.07
CA THR A 185 -30.29 -85.65 -22.81
C THR A 185 -31.54 -85.55 -23.70
N LEU A 186 -32.15 -84.37 -23.81
CA LEU A 186 -33.28 -84.14 -24.72
C LEU A 186 -32.90 -84.41 -26.18
N ASN A 187 -31.74 -83.94 -26.63
CA ASN A 187 -31.26 -84.20 -27.99
C ASN A 187 -31.05 -85.69 -28.27
N LYS A 188 -30.65 -86.50 -27.29
CA LYS A 188 -30.57 -87.97 -27.44
C LYS A 188 -31.94 -88.63 -27.50
N SER A 189 -32.92 -88.08 -26.79
CA SER A 189 -34.31 -88.57 -26.81
C SER A 189 -35.03 -88.22 -28.12
N LEU A 190 -34.58 -87.18 -28.83
CA LEU A 190 -35.08 -86.80 -30.14
C LEU A 190 -34.60 -87.81 -31.20
N LYS A 191 -35.39 -88.87 -31.41
CA LYS A 191 -35.13 -89.84 -32.48
C LYS A 191 -35.54 -89.25 -33.83
N PRO A 192 -34.77 -89.49 -34.91
CA PRO A 192 -35.22 -89.12 -36.25
C PRO A 192 -36.45 -89.95 -36.62
N VAL A 193 -37.53 -89.27 -36.99
CA VAL A 193 -38.74 -89.90 -37.51
C VAL A 193 -38.56 -90.03 -39.02
N PRO A 194 -38.49 -91.26 -39.57
CA PRO A 194 -38.39 -91.46 -41.01
C PRO A 194 -39.72 -91.11 -41.69
N GLY A 195 -39.65 -90.67 -42.94
CA GLY A 195 -40.83 -90.23 -43.68
C GLY A 195 -41.14 -88.75 -43.46
N THR A 196 -42.21 -88.30 -44.10
CA THR A 196 -42.75 -86.95 -43.89
C THR A 196 -44.23 -87.10 -43.59
N ASP A 197 -44.78 -86.17 -42.81
CA ASP A 197 -46.21 -86.15 -42.49
C ASP A 197 -47.08 -86.23 -43.76
N ALA A 198 -46.62 -85.66 -44.88
CA ALA A 198 -47.30 -85.71 -46.16
C ALA A 198 -47.32 -87.12 -46.79
N ALA A 199 -46.20 -87.84 -46.72
CA ALA A 199 -46.11 -89.21 -47.24
C ALA A 199 -46.96 -90.17 -46.40
N ASP A 200 -46.90 -90.05 -45.07
CA ASP A 200 -47.68 -90.88 -44.15
C ASP A 200 -49.18 -90.55 -44.25
N ALA A 201 -49.56 -89.27 -44.37
CA ALA A 201 -50.95 -88.88 -44.61
C ALA A 201 -51.49 -89.46 -45.93
N LYS A 202 -50.69 -89.49 -46.99
CA LYS A 202 -51.07 -90.12 -48.27
C LYS A 202 -51.23 -91.63 -48.12
N ALA A 203 -50.34 -92.30 -47.39
CA ALA A 203 -50.47 -93.74 -47.12
C ALA A 203 -51.73 -94.07 -46.32
N ILE A 204 -52.09 -93.24 -45.33
CA ILE A 204 -53.34 -93.36 -44.57
C ILE A 204 -54.55 -93.19 -45.49
N ASP A 205 -54.56 -92.15 -46.33
CA ASP A 205 -55.67 -91.91 -47.26
C ASP A 205 -55.79 -93.05 -48.29
N GLU A 206 -54.69 -93.57 -48.82
CA GLU A 206 -54.71 -94.74 -49.70
C GLU A 206 -55.35 -95.98 -49.05
N VAL A 207 -55.00 -96.28 -47.79
CA VAL A 207 -55.62 -97.38 -47.02
C VAL A 207 -57.11 -97.11 -46.78
N GLU A 208 -57.46 -95.87 -46.49
CA GLU A 208 -58.86 -95.45 -46.32
C GLU A 208 -59.65 -95.62 -47.62
N GLN A 209 -59.10 -95.25 -48.77
CA GLN A 209 -59.72 -95.49 -50.08
C GLN A 209 -59.89 -96.98 -50.37
N ILE A 210 -58.93 -97.83 -49.98
CA ILE A 210 -59.07 -99.29 -50.10
C ILE A 210 -60.23 -99.80 -49.22
N ARG A 211 -60.32 -99.35 -47.97
CA ARG A 211 -61.43 -99.69 -47.05
C ARG A 211 -62.78 -99.30 -47.66
N LEU A 212 -62.91 -98.07 -48.15
CA LEU A 212 -64.14 -97.58 -48.78
C LEU A 212 -64.53 -98.42 -50.00
N ARG A 213 -63.57 -98.79 -50.86
CA ARG A 213 -63.82 -99.68 -52.01
C ARG A 213 -64.30 -101.07 -51.59
N ALA A 214 -63.72 -101.66 -50.55
CA ALA A 214 -64.13 -102.97 -50.05
C ALA A 214 -65.55 -102.93 -49.44
N ILE A 215 -65.86 -101.89 -48.66
CA ILE A 215 -67.21 -101.67 -48.12
C ILE A 215 -68.21 -101.56 -49.28
N LEU A 216 -67.92 -100.74 -50.29
CA LEU A 216 -68.78 -100.59 -51.47
C LEU A 216 -68.95 -101.92 -52.21
N ALA A 217 -67.88 -102.70 -52.39
CA ALA A 217 -67.96 -104.01 -53.02
C ALA A 217 -68.84 -105.00 -52.25
N ILE A 218 -68.74 -105.03 -50.91
CA ILE A 218 -69.58 -105.86 -50.04
C ILE A 218 -71.04 -105.38 -50.11
N GLN A 219 -71.29 -104.08 -50.04
CA GLN A 219 -72.64 -103.50 -50.15
C GLN A 219 -73.27 -103.81 -51.51
N ASN A 220 -72.50 -103.77 -52.59
CA ASN A 220 -72.96 -104.13 -53.93
C ASN A 220 -73.23 -105.64 -54.08
N PHE A 221 -72.54 -106.51 -53.33
CA PHE A 221 -72.78 -107.96 -53.30
C PHE A 221 -73.95 -108.36 -52.39
N LEU A 222 -74.22 -107.57 -51.34
CA LEU A 222 -75.38 -107.71 -50.46
C LEU A 222 -76.66 -107.09 -51.05
N GLY A 223 -76.64 -106.70 -52.33
CA GLY A 223 -77.83 -106.50 -53.16
C GLY A 223 -78.41 -107.83 -53.62
#